data_AF-A0A821DTE1-F1
#
_entry.id   AF-A0A821DTE1-F1
#
_cell.length_a   1.000
_cell.length_b   1.000
_cell.length_c   1.000
_cell.angle_alpha   90.00
_cell.angle_beta   90.00
_cell.angle_gamma   90.00
#
_symmetry.space_group_name_H-M   'P 1'
#
loop_
_entity.id
_entity.type
_entity.pdbx_description
1 polymer ?
#
loop_
_entity_poly.entity_id
_entity_poly.type
_entity_poly.pdbx_seq_one_letter_code
_entity_poly.pdbx_strand_id
1 'polypeptide(L)'
;INSYVAGSYDNKKDFENLNHQANELSKQESAHRFFYLALPPSVYECVTELISLYCRPKSPGWLRLIVEKPFGKNLESSNKLSVHLNKFFTEEEIYRIDHYLGKEMVQNIIVLRFANQILSRVWNRDSIAAVNIIFKEDIGTQGRGGYFDEFGIIRNMNN
;
A
#
# COMPACT_ATOMS: atom_id res chain seq x y z
N ILE A 1 -10.06 -16.55 15.22
CA ILE A 1 -9.60 -17.85 14.67
C ILE A 1 -8.55 -17.50 13.63
N ASN A 2 -7.36 -18.08 13.72
CA ASN A 2 -6.29 -17.87 12.75
C ASN A 2 -6.07 -19.17 11.98
N SER A 3 -5.85 -19.07 10.69
CA SER A 3 -5.61 -20.20 9.79
C SER A 3 -4.41 -19.87 8.89
N TYR A 4 -3.82 -20.91 8.32
CA TYR A 4 -2.68 -20.77 7.41
C TYR A 4 -2.90 -21.68 6.20
N VAL A 5 -2.61 -21.15 5.01
CA VAL A 5 -2.67 -21.88 3.74
C VAL A 5 -1.31 -21.76 3.08
N ALA A 6 -0.65 -22.90 2.89
CA ALA A 6 0.59 -22.97 2.12
C ALA A 6 0.26 -22.90 0.62
N GLY A 7 1.08 -22.18 -0.14
CA GLY A 7 0.90 -22.03 -1.58
C GLY A 7 2.02 -21.19 -2.20
N SER A 8 2.15 -21.30 -3.52
CA SER A 8 3.05 -20.50 -4.33
C SER A 8 2.37 -19.24 -4.87
N TYR A 9 3.16 -18.27 -5.32
CA TYR A 9 2.67 -16.96 -5.78
C TYR A 9 2.24 -16.95 -7.26
N ASP A 10 2.52 -18.02 -7.99
CA ASP A 10 2.35 -18.14 -9.45
C ASP A 10 1.44 -19.32 -9.86
N ASN A 11 0.96 -20.13 -8.92
CA ASN A 11 0.10 -21.27 -9.20
C ASN A 11 -1.38 -20.96 -8.95
N LYS A 12 -2.16 -21.05 -10.02
CA LYS A 12 -3.63 -20.96 -9.98
C LYS A 12 -4.30 -21.82 -8.90
N LYS A 13 -3.91 -23.09 -8.76
CA LYS A 13 -4.57 -24.02 -7.83
C LYS A 13 -4.43 -23.58 -6.37
N ASP A 14 -3.34 -22.90 -6.05
CA ASP A 14 -3.10 -22.41 -4.69
C ASP A 14 -4.03 -21.24 -4.35
N PHE A 15 -4.34 -20.37 -5.31
CA PHE A 15 -5.32 -19.29 -5.14
C PHE A 15 -6.77 -19.80 -5.12
N GLU A 16 -7.09 -20.85 -5.89
CA GLU A 16 -8.39 -21.54 -5.79
C GLU A 16 -8.58 -22.15 -4.40
N ASN A 17 -7.54 -22.81 -3.87
CA ASN A 17 -7.55 -23.35 -2.51
C ASN A 17 -7.67 -22.24 -1.45
N LEU A 18 -6.94 -21.13 -1.61
CA LEU A 18 -7.06 -19.97 -0.73
C LEU A 18 -8.49 -19.41 -0.71
N ASN A 19 -9.14 -19.31 -1.87
CA ASN A 19 -10.53 -18.87 -1.97
C ASN A 19 -11.49 -19.84 -1.27
N HIS A 20 -11.29 -21.15 -1.43
CA HIS A 20 -12.07 -22.18 -0.74
C HIS A 20 -11.95 -22.04 0.78
N GLN A 21 -10.71 -22.00 1.29
CA GLN A 21 -10.43 -21.84 2.73
C GLN A 21 -11.02 -20.54 3.29
N ALA A 22 -10.94 -19.44 2.54
CA ALA A 22 -11.55 -18.17 2.95
C ALA A 22 -13.08 -18.29 3.11
N ASN A 23 -13.76 -18.97 2.17
CA ASN A 23 -15.20 -19.20 2.22
C ASN A 23 -15.61 -20.15 3.36
N GLU A 24 -14.83 -21.18 3.63
CA GLU A 24 -15.08 -22.10 4.75
C GLU A 24 -14.99 -21.38 6.10
N LEU A 25 -13.99 -20.50 6.26
CA LEU A 25 -13.79 -19.73 7.50
C LEU A 25 -14.87 -18.68 7.71
N SER A 26 -15.27 -17.97 6.66
CA SER A 26 -16.34 -16.96 6.74
C SER A 26 -17.73 -17.59 6.82
N LYS A 27 -17.88 -18.85 6.40
CA LYS A 27 -19.16 -19.54 6.16
C LYS A 27 -20.06 -18.80 5.15
N GLN A 28 -19.50 -17.89 4.35
CA GLN A 28 -20.20 -17.02 3.42
C GLN A 28 -19.32 -16.68 2.21
N GLU A 29 -19.81 -16.94 1.02
CA GLU A 29 -19.09 -16.62 -0.22
C GLU A 29 -19.04 -15.11 -0.54
N SER A 30 -19.88 -14.31 0.13
CA SER A 30 -19.97 -12.86 0.00
C SER A 30 -19.25 -12.09 1.10
N ALA A 31 -18.45 -12.77 1.94
CA ALA A 31 -17.68 -12.08 2.96
C ALA A 31 -16.68 -11.09 2.35
N HIS A 32 -16.60 -9.89 2.92
CA HIS A 32 -15.64 -8.87 2.52
C HIS A 32 -14.20 -9.34 2.78
N ARG A 33 -13.27 -8.96 1.90
CA ARG A 33 -11.89 -9.46 1.94
C ARG A 33 -10.88 -8.33 1.89
N PHE A 34 -9.88 -8.43 2.75
CA PHE A 34 -8.66 -7.64 2.68
C PHE A 34 -7.49 -8.54 2.31
N PHE A 35 -6.73 -8.15 1.29
CA PHE A 35 -5.47 -8.78 0.92
C PHE A 35 -4.32 -7.84 1.25
N TYR A 36 -3.53 -8.19 2.26
CA TYR A 36 -2.33 -7.43 2.62
C TYR A 36 -1.10 -8.05 1.95
N LEU A 37 -0.48 -7.34 1.01
CA LEU A 37 0.66 -7.82 0.23
C LEU A 37 2.00 -7.58 0.96
N ALA A 38 2.26 -8.38 1.99
CA ALA A 38 3.57 -8.46 2.65
C ALA A 38 4.60 -9.25 1.81
N LEU A 39 4.71 -8.93 0.52
CA LEU A 39 5.46 -9.68 -0.48
C LEU A 39 6.55 -8.83 -1.13
N PRO A 40 7.60 -9.44 -1.72
CA PRO A 40 8.56 -8.69 -2.53
C PRO A 40 7.92 -8.13 -3.81
N PRO A 41 8.35 -6.97 -4.33
CA PRO A 41 7.76 -6.34 -5.52
C PRO A 41 7.80 -7.22 -6.79
N SER A 42 8.75 -8.16 -6.86
CA SER A 42 8.93 -9.04 -8.02
C SER A 42 7.74 -9.96 -8.28
N VAL A 43 6.91 -10.23 -7.27
CA VAL A 43 5.74 -11.12 -7.40
C VAL A 43 4.41 -10.37 -7.48
N TYR A 44 4.41 -9.03 -7.39
CA TYR A 44 3.19 -8.23 -7.30
C TYR A 44 2.29 -8.41 -8.51
N GLU A 45 2.85 -8.33 -9.73
CA GLU A 45 2.06 -8.44 -10.96
C GLU A 45 1.29 -9.77 -11.00
N CYS A 46 2.00 -10.89 -10.74
CA CYS A 46 1.42 -12.23 -10.78
C CYS A 46 0.37 -12.45 -9.66
N VAL A 47 0.70 -12.09 -8.42
CA VAL A 47 -0.20 -12.29 -7.28
C VAL A 47 -1.48 -11.47 -7.42
N THR A 48 -1.38 -10.21 -7.86
CA THR A 48 -2.54 -9.33 -7.98
C THR A 48 -3.50 -9.77 -9.08
N GLU A 49 -2.97 -10.27 -10.19
CA GLU A 49 -3.76 -10.91 -11.24
C GLU A 49 -4.50 -12.15 -10.71
N LEU A 50 -3.81 -13.07 -10.05
CA LEU A 50 -4.41 -14.30 -9.53
C LEU A 50 -5.45 -14.03 -8.42
N ILE A 51 -5.20 -13.05 -7.54
CA ILE A 51 -6.19 -12.60 -6.55
C ILE A 51 -7.46 -12.11 -7.23
N SER A 52 -7.34 -11.26 -8.26
CA SER A 52 -8.51 -10.71 -8.93
C SER A 52 -9.33 -11.79 -9.65
N LEU A 53 -8.65 -12.77 -10.25
CA LEU A 53 -9.29 -13.85 -11.01
C LEU A 53 -9.96 -14.90 -10.12
N TYR A 54 -9.34 -15.28 -9.00
CA TYR A 54 -9.74 -16.47 -8.23
C TYR A 54 -10.24 -16.18 -6.82
N CYS A 55 -9.91 -15.02 -6.26
CA CYS A 55 -10.19 -14.69 -4.86
C CYS A 55 -11.15 -13.51 -4.68
N ARG A 56 -11.87 -13.08 -5.72
CA ARG A 56 -12.96 -12.11 -5.56
C ARG A 56 -14.18 -12.76 -4.89
N PRO A 57 -14.74 -12.16 -3.83
CA PRO A 57 -15.97 -12.66 -3.21
C PRO A 57 -17.18 -12.41 -4.12
N LYS A 58 -18.27 -13.15 -3.89
CA LYS A 58 -19.54 -12.90 -4.58
C LYS A 58 -20.21 -11.63 -4.05
N SER A 59 -20.98 -10.95 -4.89
CA SER A 59 -21.82 -9.82 -4.47
C SER A 59 -22.73 -10.22 -3.29
N PRO A 60 -22.90 -9.37 -2.25
CA PRO A 60 -22.44 -7.98 -2.12
C PRO A 60 -21.02 -7.81 -1.51
N GLY A 61 -20.23 -8.88 -1.46
CA GLY A 61 -18.86 -8.84 -0.98
C GLY A 61 -17.97 -7.92 -1.81
N TRP A 62 -16.93 -7.37 -1.17
CA TRP A 62 -15.92 -6.53 -1.82
C TRP A 62 -14.53 -7.02 -1.47
N LEU A 63 -13.56 -6.65 -2.29
CA LEU A 63 -12.16 -6.98 -2.10
C LEU A 63 -11.36 -5.68 -2.05
N ARG A 64 -10.51 -5.54 -1.03
CA ARG A 64 -9.56 -4.44 -0.92
C ARG A 64 -8.13 -4.97 -0.84
N LEU A 65 -7.27 -4.42 -1.68
CA LEU A 65 -5.87 -4.76 -1.79
C LEU A 65 -5.03 -3.70 -1.07
N ILE A 66 -4.24 -4.14 -0.10
CA ILE A 66 -3.28 -3.29 0.60
C ILE A 66 -1.89 -3.59 0.04
N VAL A 67 -1.28 -2.57 -0.56
CA VAL A 67 0.01 -2.66 -1.24
C VAL A 67 1.03 -1.83 -0.48
N GLU A 68 2.16 -2.45 -0.13
CA GLU A 68 3.30 -1.78 0.48
C GLU A 68 4.27 -1.28 -0.60
N LYS A 69 5.09 -0.32 -0.19
CA LYS A 69 6.23 0.18 -0.95
C LYS A 69 7.34 -0.89 -1.10
N PRO A 70 8.17 -0.81 -2.15
CA PRO A 70 8.25 0.25 -3.16
C PRO A 70 7.22 0.14 -4.30
N PHE A 71 6.57 1.25 -4.65
CA PHE A 71 5.65 1.36 -5.80
C PHE A 71 6.40 1.58 -7.13
N GLY A 72 7.42 0.77 -7.40
CA GLY A 72 8.37 0.96 -8.50
C GLY A 72 9.66 1.68 -8.08
N LYS A 73 10.65 1.71 -8.97
CA LYS A 73 11.97 2.34 -8.74
C LYS A 73 12.08 3.73 -9.39
N ASN A 74 11.23 4.04 -10.36
CA ASN A 74 11.22 5.29 -11.14
C ASN A 74 9.80 5.54 -11.70
N LEU A 75 9.59 6.69 -12.35
CA LEU A 75 8.30 7.06 -12.94
C LEU A 75 7.75 5.98 -13.88
N GLU A 76 8.62 5.42 -14.75
CA GLU A 76 8.23 4.41 -15.73
C GLU A 76 7.74 3.12 -15.06
N SER A 77 8.51 2.57 -14.11
CA SER A 77 8.14 1.36 -13.37
C SER A 77 6.94 1.55 -12.45
N SER A 78 6.78 2.74 -11.87
CA SER A 78 5.59 3.08 -11.07
C SER A 78 4.32 3.18 -11.93
N ASN A 79 4.43 3.79 -13.11
CA ASN A 79 3.36 3.83 -14.10
C ASN A 79 3.02 2.42 -14.60
N LYS A 80 4.02 1.57 -14.85
CA LYS A 80 3.79 0.17 -15.25
C LYS A 80 3.00 -0.59 -14.17
N LEU A 81 3.40 -0.47 -12.90
CA LEU A 81 2.69 -1.10 -11.79
C LEU A 81 1.26 -0.57 -11.66
N SER A 82 1.07 0.74 -11.78
CA SER A 82 -0.26 1.38 -11.68
C SER A 82 -1.18 0.93 -12.82
N VAL A 83 -0.67 0.90 -14.06
CA VAL A 83 -1.42 0.38 -15.22
C VAL A 83 -1.77 -1.09 -15.04
N HIS A 84 -0.87 -1.89 -14.47
CA HIS A 84 -1.15 -3.30 -14.17
C HIS A 84 -2.29 -3.44 -13.15
N LEU A 85 -2.19 -2.78 -12.00
CA LEU A 85 -3.21 -2.85 -10.95
C LEU A 85 -4.59 -2.38 -11.45
N ASN A 86 -4.62 -1.30 -12.23
CA ASN A 86 -5.86 -0.71 -12.75
C ASN A 86 -6.58 -1.57 -13.80
N LYS A 87 -5.92 -2.62 -14.34
CA LYS A 87 -6.59 -3.63 -15.17
C LYS A 87 -7.47 -4.56 -14.34
N PHE A 88 -7.11 -4.79 -13.09
CA PHE A 88 -7.70 -5.85 -12.25
C PHE A 88 -8.50 -5.31 -11.07
N PHE A 89 -8.25 -4.08 -10.63
CA PHE A 89 -8.86 -3.45 -9.47
C PHE A 89 -9.27 -2.02 -9.79
N THR A 90 -10.33 -1.55 -9.15
CA THR A 90 -10.66 -0.11 -9.17
C THR A 90 -9.81 0.64 -8.14
N GLU A 91 -9.65 1.96 -8.28
CA GLU A 91 -8.87 2.74 -7.32
C GLU A 91 -9.45 2.69 -5.89
N GLU A 92 -10.77 2.50 -5.74
CA GLU A 92 -11.41 2.32 -4.43
C GLU A 92 -11.06 0.99 -3.75
N GLU A 93 -10.63 0.00 -4.52
CA GLU A 93 -10.17 -1.30 -4.03
C GLU A 93 -8.69 -1.27 -3.65
N ILE A 94 -7.90 -0.28 -4.08
CA ILE A 94 -6.46 -0.23 -3.89
C ILE A 94 -6.08 0.74 -2.76
N TYR A 95 -5.42 0.20 -1.73
CA TYR A 95 -4.87 0.95 -0.60
C TYR A 95 -3.34 0.88 -0.65
N ARG A 96 -2.71 1.96 -1.09
CA ARG A 96 -1.25 2.11 -1.12
C ARG A 96 -0.79 2.65 0.22
N ILE A 97 -0.01 1.86 0.97
CA ILE A 97 0.43 2.25 2.32
C ILE A 97 1.64 3.17 2.23
N ASP A 98 1.49 4.33 2.86
CA ASP A 98 2.60 5.15 3.34
C ASP A 98 2.42 5.31 4.86
N HIS A 99 3.30 4.67 5.63
CA HIS A 99 3.20 4.65 7.08
C HIS A 99 3.34 6.04 7.72
N TYR A 100 3.90 7.03 7.02
CA TYR A 100 3.96 8.40 7.54
C TYR A 100 2.58 9.07 7.59
N LEU A 101 1.67 8.72 6.67
CA LEU A 101 0.29 9.22 6.67
C LEU A 101 -0.53 8.72 7.87
N GLY A 102 -0.10 7.63 8.50
CA GLY A 102 -0.67 7.09 9.73
C GLY A 102 -0.21 7.79 11.01
N LYS A 103 0.81 8.66 10.95
CA LYS A 103 1.35 9.33 12.14
C LYS A 103 0.41 10.46 12.57
N GLU A 104 0.07 10.48 13.85
CA GLU A 104 -0.88 11.43 14.46
C GLU A 104 -0.57 12.89 14.09
N MET A 105 0.70 13.29 14.21
CA MET A 105 1.13 14.65 13.88
C MET A 105 0.96 15.00 12.40
N VAL A 106 1.10 14.02 11.49
CA VAL A 106 0.90 14.23 10.05
C VAL A 106 -0.59 14.42 9.74
N GLN A 107 -1.46 13.63 10.37
CA GLN A 107 -2.91 13.78 10.24
C GLN A 107 -3.40 15.14 10.78
N ASN A 108 -2.80 15.60 11.88
CA ASN A 108 -3.13 16.89 12.49
C ASN A 108 -2.81 18.10 11.62
N ILE A 109 -1.93 17.99 10.61
CA ILE A 109 -1.64 19.11 9.70
C ILE A 109 -2.90 19.61 9.00
N ILE A 110 -3.81 18.71 8.59
CA ILE A 110 -5.05 19.07 7.91
C ILE A 110 -5.95 19.87 8.86
N VAL A 111 -6.10 19.38 10.09
CA VAL A 111 -6.91 20.04 11.12
C VAL A 111 -6.33 21.42 11.45
N LEU A 112 -5.01 21.52 11.67
CA LEU A 112 -4.35 22.78 11.97
C LEU A 112 -4.55 23.81 10.85
N ARG A 113 -4.40 23.41 9.58
CA ARG A 113 -4.51 24.31 8.43
C ARG A 113 -5.93 24.80 8.17
N PHE A 114 -6.94 23.94 8.30
CA PHE A 114 -8.29 24.25 7.83
C PHE A 114 -9.30 24.54 8.95
N ALA A 115 -9.11 23.99 10.16
CA ALA A 115 -10.01 24.25 11.28
C ALA A 115 -9.73 25.59 12.00
N ASN A 116 -8.57 26.22 11.74
CA ASN A 116 -8.17 27.46 12.39
C ASN A 116 -8.21 28.64 11.42
N GLN A 117 -9.12 29.59 11.63
CA GLN A 117 -9.28 30.77 10.76
C GLN A 117 -8.03 31.66 10.67
N ILE A 118 -7.22 31.71 11.74
CA ILE A 118 -5.99 32.49 11.76
C ILE A 118 -4.94 31.81 10.87
N LEU A 119 -4.71 30.51 11.08
CA LEU A 119 -3.72 29.75 10.32
C LEU A 119 -4.11 29.65 8.85
N SER A 120 -5.40 29.47 8.53
CA SER A 120 -5.86 29.40 7.15
C SER A 120 -5.61 30.69 6.37
N ARG A 121 -5.71 31.86 7.02
CA ARG A 121 -5.45 33.18 6.39
C ARG A 121 -3.98 33.43 6.11
N VAL A 122 -3.09 32.97 6.98
CA VAL A 122 -1.62 33.18 6.83
C VAL A 122 -0.94 32.04 6.06
N TRP A 123 -1.68 31.00 5.64
CA TRP A 123 -1.13 29.87 4.89
C TRP A 123 -0.96 30.19 3.39
N ASN A 124 -0.17 31.22 3.05
CA ASN A 124 0.08 31.64 1.67
C ASN A 124 1.46 32.28 1.50
N ARG A 125 1.82 32.58 0.23
CA ARG A 125 3.13 33.14 -0.16
C ARG A 125 3.41 34.54 0.38
N ASP A 126 2.39 35.29 0.77
CA ASP A 126 2.54 36.66 1.26
C ASP A 126 2.91 36.67 2.76
N SER A 127 2.64 35.56 3.45
CA SER A 127 2.87 35.40 4.89
C SER A 127 3.95 34.36 5.24
N ILE A 128 4.22 33.39 4.36
CA ILE A 128 5.21 32.32 4.59
C ILE A 128 6.47 32.59 3.78
N ALA A 129 7.60 32.77 4.48
CA ALA A 129 8.91 32.95 3.84
C ALA A 129 9.51 31.62 3.32
N ALA A 130 9.34 30.51 4.05
CA ALA A 130 9.86 29.19 3.67
C ALA A 130 9.12 28.06 4.40
N VAL A 131 9.14 26.86 3.83
CA VAL A 131 8.65 25.61 4.44
C VAL A 131 9.81 24.62 4.49
N ASN A 132 10.18 24.18 5.69
CA ASN A 132 11.26 23.23 5.90
C ASN A 132 10.68 21.87 6.32
N ILE A 133 10.98 20.82 5.56
CA ILE A 133 10.62 19.44 5.89
C ILE A 133 11.93 18.73 6.24
N ILE A 134 12.07 18.32 7.50
CA ILE A 134 13.30 17.73 8.02
C ILE A 134 13.01 16.30 8.47
N PHE A 135 13.81 15.37 7.96
CA PHE A 135 13.83 13.99 8.39
C PHE A 135 15.23 13.68 8.92
N LYS A 136 15.32 13.18 10.15
CA LYS A 136 16.57 12.81 10.81
C LYS A 136 16.41 11.42 11.42
N GLU A 137 17.39 10.57 11.20
CA GLU A 137 17.51 9.26 11.83
C GLU A 137 18.86 9.19 12.54
N ASP A 138 18.85 8.80 13.81
CA ASP A 138 20.08 8.61 14.60
C ASP A 138 20.68 7.20 14.39
N ILE A 139 20.08 6.39 13.52
CA ILE A 139 20.51 5.03 13.18
C ILE A 139 21.17 5.00 11.79
N GLY A 140 22.35 4.37 11.69
CA GLY A 140 23.02 4.13 10.41
C GLY A 140 22.36 3.02 9.58
N THR A 141 23.01 2.56 8.50
CA THR A 141 22.45 1.55 7.57
C THR A 141 22.28 0.13 8.17
N GLN A 142 22.66 -0.10 9.43
CA GLN A 142 22.42 -1.32 10.26
C GLN A 142 22.29 -2.64 9.47
N GLY A 143 23.28 -2.97 8.61
CA GLY A 143 23.30 -4.23 7.86
C GLY A 143 22.39 -4.32 6.63
N ARG A 144 21.64 -3.25 6.31
CA ARG A 144 20.83 -3.11 5.07
C ARG A 144 21.55 -2.34 3.95
N GLY A 145 22.87 -2.20 4.04
CA GLY A 145 23.69 -1.39 3.12
C GLY A 145 23.43 -1.70 1.63
N GLY A 146 23.27 -2.97 1.26
CA GLY A 146 22.99 -3.35 -0.14
C GLY A 146 21.62 -2.89 -0.66
N TYR A 147 20.60 -2.80 0.20
CA TYR A 147 19.28 -2.26 -0.19
C TYR A 147 19.30 -0.71 -0.20
N PHE A 148 20.15 -0.10 0.65
CA PHE A 148 20.38 1.34 0.67
C PHE A 148 21.12 1.84 -0.59
N ASP A 149 22.09 1.07 -1.11
CA ASP A 149 22.88 1.46 -2.30
C ASP A 149 22.05 1.49 -3.59
N GLU A 150 21.07 0.58 -3.75
CA GLU A 150 20.22 0.56 -4.95
C GLU A 150 19.15 1.67 -4.97
N PHE A 151 18.66 2.10 -3.81
CA PHE A 151 17.51 3.00 -3.70
C PHE A 151 17.90 4.42 -3.29
N GLY A 152 18.98 4.61 -2.52
CA GLY A 152 19.41 5.90 -2.02
C GLY A 152 18.44 6.54 -1.00
N ILE A 153 18.87 7.59 -0.33
CA ILE A 153 18.11 8.25 0.76
C ILE A 153 16.75 8.78 0.28
N ILE A 154 16.68 9.35 -0.93
CA ILE A 154 15.45 9.95 -1.48
C ILE A 154 14.35 8.90 -1.66
N ARG A 155 14.69 7.65 -2.02
CA ARG A 155 13.70 6.58 -2.17
C ARG A 155 13.51 5.79 -0.88
N ASN A 156 14.52 5.72 -0.02
CA ASN A 156 14.41 5.06 1.28
C ASN A 156 13.48 5.82 2.24
N MET A 157 13.44 7.16 2.19
CA MET A 157 12.47 7.94 2.97
C MET A 157 11.01 7.59 2.62
N ASN A 158 10.77 7.13 1.40
CA ASN A 158 9.47 6.67 0.95
C ASN A 158 9.29 5.14 1.13
N ASN A 159 10.28 4.42 1.71
CA ASN A 159 10.25 2.99 2.06
C ASN A 159 10.21 2.71 3.58
#